data_AF-A0A392NL53-F1
#
_entry.id   AF-A0A392NL53-F1
#
_cell.length_a   1.000
_cell.length_b   1.000
_cell.length_c   1.000
_cell.angle_alpha   90.00
_cell.angle_beta   90.00
_cell.angle_gamma   90.00
#
_symmetry.space_group_name_H-M   'P 1'
#
loop_
_entity.id
_entity.type
_entity.pdbx_description
1 polymer ?
#
loop_
_entity_poly.entity_id
_entity_poly.type
_entity_poly.pdbx_seq_one_letter_code
_entity_poly.pdbx_strand_id
1 'polypeptide(L)' 'APASPGGGSHESGEHSPRSNIREQDRFLPIANISRIMKKALPANGKIAKDAKETVQECVSEFISFITSE' A
#
# COMPACT_ATOMS: atom_id res chain seq x y z
N ALA A 1 17.51 -4.04 46.32
CA ALA A 1 16.34 -4.35 45.47
C ALA A 1 15.08 -3.81 46.16
N PRO A 2 14.21 -3.12 45.40
CA PRO A 2 12.83 -3.55 45.32
C PRO A 2 12.40 -3.77 43.86
N ALA A 3 11.35 -4.58 43.70
CA ALA A 3 10.92 -5.21 42.47
C ALA A 3 10.22 -4.26 41.48
N SER A 4 10.53 -4.40 40.18
CA SER A 4 9.76 -3.83 39.08
C SER A 4 8.56 -4.74 38.79
N PRO A 5 7.33 -4.21 38.69
CA PRO A 5 6.22 -4.98 38.13
C PRO A 5 6.35 -5.00 36.61
N GLY A 6 6.29 -6.21 36.04
CA GLY A 6 6.12 -6.43 34.62
C GLY A 6 4.66 -6.27 34.16
N GLY A 7 4.47 -6.35 32.85
CA GLY A 7 3.19 -6.31 32.14
C GLY A 7 3.31 -5.31 31.00
N GLY A 8 3.29 -5.67 29.71
CA GLY A 8 2.57 -6.76 29.06
C GLY A 8 1.70 -6.11 27.98
N SER A 9 1.99 -6.43 26.72
CA SER A 9 1.05 -6.49 25.59
C SER A 9 0.22 -5.23 25.24
N HIS A 10 0.51 -4.62 24.09
CA HIS A 10 -0.50 -4.53 23.02
C HIS A 10 0.16 -4.15 21.68
N GLU A 11 0.27 -5.14 20.80
CA GLU A 11 0.20 -4.90 19.37
C GLU A 11 -1.22 -4.45 19.04
N SER A 12 -1.42 -3.16 18.78
CA SER A 12 -2.54 -2.60 18.03
C SER A 12 -2.33 -1.10 17.94
N GLY A 13 -1.44 -0.70 17.02
CA GLY A 13 -1.45 0.67 16.53
C GLY A 13 -2.77 0.87 15.80
N GLU A 14 -3.70 1.58 16.45
CA GLU A 14 -4.95 2.04 15.86
C GLU A 14 -4.72 2.56 14.43
N HIS A 15 -5.26 1.83 13.45
CA HIS A 15 -5.39 2.33 12.08
C HIS A 15 -6.54 3.35 12.09
N SER A 16 -6.26 4.51 12.68
CA SER A 16 -7.19 5.62 12.77
C SER A 16 -7.63 5.98 11.33
N PRO A 17 -8.90 6.32 11.04
CA PRO A 17 -9.34 6.64 9.68
C PRO A 17 -8.46 7.68 8.96
N ARG A 18 -7.78 8.53 9.74
CA ARG A 18 -6.79 9.51 9.27
C ARG A 18 -5.49 8.89 8.74
N SER A 19 -5.02 7.74 9.25
CA SER A 19 -3.85 7.06 8.71
C SER A 19 -4.14 6.49 7.32
N ASN A 20 -5.32 5.90 7.12
CA ASN A 20 -5.71 5.29 5.85
C ASN A 20 -5.84 6.35 4.74
N ILE A 21 -6.37 7.53 5.09
CA ILE A 21 -6.46 8.66 4.14
C ILE A 21 -5.06 9.12 3.71
N ARG A 22 -4.14 9.30 4.68
CA ARG A 22 -2.75 9.68 4.38
C ARG A 22 -2.03 8.64 3.54
N GLU A 23 -2.37 7.37 3.70
CA GLU A 23 -1.76 6.29 2.93
C GLU A 23 -2.33 6.22 1.50
N GLN A 24 -3.63 6.48 1.33
CA GLN A 24 -4.25 6.63 0.01
C GLN A 24 -3.68 7.81 -0.77
N ASP A 25 -3.29 8.91 -0.11
CA ASP A 25 -2.63 10.06 -0.77
C ASP A 25 -1.27 9.69 -1.39
N ARG A 26 -0.62 8.62 -0.91
CA ARG A 26 0.68 8.15 -1.44
C ARG A 26 0.53 7.29 -2.69
N PHE A 27 -0.66 6.75 -2.93
CA PHE A 27 -0.89 5.77 -4.00
C PHE A 27 -1.78 6.33 -5.09
N LEU A 28 -1.48 5.98 -6.35
CA LEU A 28 -2.42 6.23 -7.43
C LEU A 28 -3.69 5.37 -7.24
N PRO A 29 -4.88 5.85 -7.64
CA PRO A 29 -6.10 5.07 -7.55
C PRO A 29 -5.97 3.72 -8.27
N ILE A 30 -6.40 2.63 -7.60
CA ILE A 30 -6.28 1.26 -8.14
C ILE A 30 -6.97 1.09 -9.51
N ALA A 31 -8.01 1.89 -9.78
CA ALA A 31 -8.68 1.91 -11.07
C ALA A 31 -7.77 2.38 -12.21
N ASN A 32 -6.87 3.35 -11.93
CA ASN A 32 -5.90 3.84 -12.90
C ASN A 32 -4.84 2.76 -13.18
N ILE A 33 -4.32 2.12 -12.12
CA ILE A 33 -3.40 0.98 -12.24
C ILE A 33 -4.04 -0.14 -13.08
N SER A 34 -5.26 -0.55 -12.73
CA SER A 34 -5.99 -1.60 -13.46
C SER A 34 -6.22 -1.25 -14.92
N ARG A 35 -6.50 0.03 -15.25
CA ARG A 35 -6.72 0.48 -16.64
C ARG A 35 -5.44 0.40 -17.45
N ILE A 36 -4.30 0.80 -16.88
CA ILE A 36 -2.99 0.75 -17.57
C ILE A 36 -2.55 -0.69 -17.77
N MET A 37 -2.54 -1.50 -16.72
CA MET A 37 -2.19 -2.92 -16.80
C MET A 37 -3.04 -3.65 -17.83
N LYS A 38 -4.34 -3.33 -17.92
CA LYS A 38 -5.24 -3.93 -18.92
C LYS A 38 -4.86 -3.66 -20.37
N LYS A 39 -4.21 -2.54 -20.68
CA LYS A 39 -3.75 -2.22 -22.04
C LYS A 39 -2.65 -3.15 -22.52
N ALA A 40 -1.91 -3.77 -21.61
CA ALA A 40 -0.85 -4.74 -21.92
C ALA A 40 -1.38 -6.19 -22.07
N LEU A 41 -2.69 -6.41 -21.92
CA LEU A 41 -3.29 -7.74 -21.95
C LEU A 41 -4.25 -7.89 -23.13
N PRO A 42 -4.55 -9.14 -23.55
CA PRO A 42 -5.67 -9.42 -24.45
C PRO A 42 -7.00 -8.92 -23.89
N ALA A 43 -7.99 -8.70 -24.76
CA ALA A 43 -9.28 -8.09 -24.41
C ALA A 43 -9.97 -8.73 -23.18
N ASN A 44 -9.92 -10.07 -23.08
CA ASN A 44 -10.52 -10.87 -22.01
C ASN A 44 -9.56 -11.20 -20.86
N GLY A 45 -8.30 -10.73 -20.88
CA GLY A 45 -7.31 -11.01 -19.84
C GLY A 45 -7.79 -10.58 -18.46
N LYS A 46 -7.49 -11.32 -17.40
CA LYS A 46 -7.86 -10.93 -16.02
C LYS A 46 -6.60 -10.54 -15.26
N ILE A 47 -6.75 -9.62 -14.30
CA ILE A 47 -5.66 -9.21 -13.40
C ILE A 47 -6.12 -9.56 -11.99
N ALA A 48 -5.32 -10.36 -11.29
CA ALA A 48 -5.55 -10.68 -9.89
C ALA A 48 -5.56 -9.43 -9.02
N LYS A 49 -6.28 -9.46 -7.89
CA LYS A 49 -6.31 -8.35 -6.92
C LYS A 49 -4.89 -8.00 -6.46
N ASP A 50 -4.17 -9.01 -5.98
CA ASP A 50 -2.82 -8.89 -5.43
C ASP A 50 -1.85 -8.30 -6.47
N ALA A 51 -1.97 -8.69 -7.75
CA ALA A 51 -1.15 -8.13 -8.81
C ALA A 51 -1.38 -6.62 -9.02
N LYS A 52 -2.60 -6.12 -8.82
CA LYS A 52 -2.87 -4.68 -8.88
C LYS A 52 -2.29 -3.94 -7.68
N GLU A 53 -2.36 -4.55 -6.49
CA GLU A 53 -1.81 -4.00 -5.24
C GLU A 53 -0.28 -3.94 -5.31
N THR A 54 0.38 -5.02 -5.74
CA THR A 54 1.84 -5.03 -5.96
C THR A 54 2.28 -3.97 -6.97
N VAL A 55 1.59 -3.82 -8.10
CA VAL A 55 1.96 -2.80 -9.09
C VAL A 55 1.68 -1.39 -8.57
N GLN A 56 0.65 -1.19 -7.75
CA GLN A 56 0.39 0.10 -7.10
C GLN A 56 1.55 0.49 -6.18
N GLU A 57 2.06 -0.44 -5.38
CA GLU A 57 3.24 -0.25 -4.53
C GLU A 57 4.48 0.05 -5.38
N CYS A 58 4.79 -0.80 -6.36
CA CYS A 58 5.98 -0.64 -7.22
C CYS A 58 5.99 0.68 -8.00
N VAL A 59 4.84 1.12 -8.53
CA VAL A 59 4.76 2.39 -9.27
C VAL A 59 4.99 3.59 -8.35
N SER A 60 4.51 3.50 -7.11
CA SER A 60 4.68 4.58 -6.13
C SER A 60 6.14 4.66 -5.65
N GLU A 61 6.77 3.50 -5.46
CA GLU A 61 8.22 3.41 -5.22
C GLU A 61 9.02 3.93 -6.41
N PHE A 62 8.64 3.58 -7.64
CA PHE A 62 9.30 4.05 -8.86
C PHE A 62 9.21 5.58 -9.01
N ILE A 63 8.04 6.18 -8.77
CA ILE A 63 7.89 7.64 -8.77
C ILE A 63 8.78 8.26 -7.68
N SER A 64 8.78 7.68 -6.49
CA SER A 64 9.63 8.14 -5.39
C SER A 64 11.10 8.08 -5.78
N PHE A 65 11.55 6.98 -6.37
CA PHE A 65 12.91 6.81 -6.87
C PHE A 65 13.29 7.91 -7.89
N ILE A 66 12.47 8.10 -8.93
CA ILE A 66 12.72 9.12 -9.98
C ILE A 66 12.71 10.55 -9.44
N THR A 67 11.96 10.83 -8.38
CA THR A 67 11.83 12.17 -7.81
C THR A 67 12.76 12.44 -6.63
N SER A 68 13.46 11.42 -6.12
CA SER A 68 14.38 11.53 -4.97
C SER A 68 15.85 11.52 -5.38
N GLU A 69 16.19 11.04 -6.58
CA GLU A 69 17.51 11.19 -7.22
C GLU A 69 17.57 12.46 -8.08
#